data_AF-A0A3R7V5Q1-F1
#
_entry.id   AF-A0A3R7V5Q1-F1
#
_cell.length_a   1.000
_cell.length_b   1.000
_cell.length_c   1.000
_cell.angle_alpha   90.00
_cell.angle_beta   90.00
_cell.angle_gamma   90.00
#
_symmetry.space_group_name_H-M   'P 1'
#
loop_
_entity.id
_entity.type
_entity.pdbx_description
1 polymer ?
#
loop_
_entity_poly.entity_id
_entity_poly.type
_entity_poly.pdbx_seq_one_letter_code
_entity_poly.pdbx_strand_id
1 'polypeptide(L)'
;MIQLNLIAYIQQSNEVGVLGNGMVGLFVDGWFPSEERPVMMIPLFTMAWSLFTLVCPILLLISGKYTHLVPWFLLASILLLGFALFSTMSHRRVLILHRGVHLIGLLIITGLILTFIDSVSSWIPLGIAWIQFSLTYHIANRTSAGFGVQFRHEWNPKAILEISPVQRNQWHILNTRASNGLMAILRKKDTIGAMYCTFEEDGCWLHLDVFCKDFFDLNGILIEEE
;
A
#
# COMPACT_ATOMS: atom_id res chain seq x y z
N MET A 1 12.38 33.58 2.16
CA MET A 1 11.88 32.19 2.35
C MET A 1 10.51 31.98 1.71
N ILE A 2 9.56 32.92 1.86
CA ILE A 2 8.21 32.85 1.24
C ILE A 2 8.23 32.85 -0.31
N GLN A 3 9.16 33.58 -0.94
CA GLN A 3 9.23 33.63 -2.41
C GLN A 3 9.75 32.34 -3.08
N LEU A 4 10.56 31.52 -2.40
CA LEU A 4 11.02 30.24 -2.97
C LEU A 4 9.89 29.21 -3.04
N ASN A 5 9.00 29.20 -2.03
CA ASN A 5 7.81 28.34 -2.04
C ASN A 5 6.83 28.74 -3.14
N LEU A 6 6.70 30.04 -3.44
CA LEU A 6 5.82 30.50 -4.51
C LEU A 6 6.35 30.12 -5.90
N ILE A 7 7.68 30.14 -6.09
CA ILE A 7 8.31 29.74 -7.36
C ILE A 7 8.18 28.22 -7.54
N ALA A 8 8.39 27.42 -6.50
CA ALA A 8 8.13 25.98 -6.55
C ALA A 8 6.64 25.68 -6.85
N TYR A 9 5.73 26.43 -6.25
CA TYR A 9 4.27 26.32 -6.48
C TYR A 9 3.87 26.64 -7.92
N ILE A 10 4.43 27.69 -8.53
CA ILE A 10 4.13 28.10 -9.91
C ILE A 10 4.80 27.18 -10.93
N GLN A 11 6.02 26.71 -10.64
CA GLN A 11 6.77 25.84 -11.55
C GLN A 11 6.15 24.44 -11.59
N GLN A 12 5.63 23.95 -10.47
CA GLN A 12 4.93 22.67 -10.39
C GLN A 12 3.49 22.76 -10.95
N SER A 13 2.77 23.88 -10.79
CA SER A 13 1.44 24.05 -11.41
C SER A 13 1.50 24.12 -12.94
N ASN A 14 2.56 24.69 -13.50
CA ASN A 14 2.77 24.71 -14.96
C ASN A 14 3.17 23.35 -15.53
N GLU A 15 3.86 22.49 -14.78
CA GLU A 15 4.13 21.10 -15.20
C GLU A 15 2.87 20.21 -15.09
N VAL A 16 1.98 20.50 -14.14
CA VAL A 16 0.67 19.83 -13.99
C VAL A 16 -0.25 20.08 -15.19
N GLY A 17 -0.12 21.23 -15.87
CA GLY A 17 -0.86 21.53 -17.10
C GLY A 17 -0.52 20.64 -18.30
N VAL A 18 0.55 19.84 -18.22
CA VAL A 18 1.06 19.00 -19.32
C VAL A 18 0.92 17.50 -19.04
N LEU A 19 0.51 17.10 -17.82
CA LEU A 19 0.29 15.70 -17.45
C LEU A 19 -1.11 15.25 -17.88
N GLY A 20 -1.19 14.68 -19.08
CA GLY A 20 -2.42 14.12 -19.64
C GLY A 20 -3.08 13.06 -18.75
N ASN A 21 -4.42 13.13 -18.64
CA ASN A 21 -5.40 12.09 -18.25
C ASN A 21 -5.09 11.07 -17.14
N GLY A 22 -4.10 11.29 -16.28
CA GLY A 22 -3.70 10.32 -15.28
C GLY A 22 -3.18 10.99 -14.00
N MET A 23 -4.12 11.32 -13.12
CA MET A 23 -3.92 11.58 -11.69
C MET A 23 -3.03 12.78 -11.30
N VAL A 24 -3.67 13.89 -10.93
CA VAL A 24 -3.10 14.90 -10.03
C VAL A 24 -4.20 15.30 -9.07
N GLY A 25 -3.99 15.15 -7.76
CA GLY A 25 -4.90 15.63 -6.71
C GLY A 25 -4.90 17.17 -6.70
N LEU A 26 -6.09 17.76 -6.66
CA LEU A 26 -6.23 19.22 -6.51
C LEU A 26 -5.83 19.54 -5.07
N PHE A 27 -4.81 20.38 -4.89
CA PHE A 27 -4.39 20.84 -3.57
C PHE A 27 -5.54 21.64 -2.96
N VAL A 28 -6.14 21.14 -1.88
CA VAL A 28 -7.18 21.80 -1.10
C VAL A 28 -6.54 22.34 0.17
N ASP A 29 -7.01 23.51 0.64
CA ASP A 29 -6.40 24.28 1.72
C ASP A 29 -5.96 23.39 2.90
N GLY A 30 -4.65 23.40 3.16
CA GLY A 30 -4.00 22.70 4.28
C GLY A 30 -3.59 21.24 4.03
N TRP A 31 -3.97 20.59 2.92
CA TRP A 31 -3.54 19.23 2.61
C TRP A 31 -2.26 19.19 1.77
N PHE A 32 -1.25 18.45 2.23
CA PHE A 32 0.03 18.27 1.56
C PHE A 32 0.22 16.83 1.09
N PRO A 33 0.85 16.56 -0.07
CA PRO A 33 1.27 15.23 -0.43
C PRO A 33 2.28 14.72 0.60
N SER A 34 2.08 13.49 1.07
CA SER A 34 2.91 12.87 2.11
C SER A 34 4.10 12.08 1.54
N GLU A 35 4.21 11.96 0.22
CA GLU A 35 5.23 11.15 -0.46
C GLU A 35 6.52 11.93 -0.72
N GLU A 36 7.44 11.92 0.24
CA GLU A 36 8.79 12.49 0.07
C GLU A 36 9.86 11.42 -0.23
N ARG A 37 9.55 10.12 -0.19
CA ARG A 37 10.55 9.03 -0.25
C ARG A 37 10.22 7.93 -1.26
N PRO A 38 11.23 7.29 -1.88
CA PRO A 38 11.03 6.15 -2.78
C PRO A 38 10.61 4.90 -1.97
N VAL A 39 9.32 4.84 -1.61
CA VAL A 39 8.72 3.83 -0.73
C VAL A 39 8.68 2.42 -1.32
N MET A 40 8.92 2.25 -2.62
CA MET A 40 8.79 0.96 -3.32
C MET A 40 10.11 0.23 -3.59
N MET A 41 11.27 0.82 -3.24
CA MET A 41 12.58 0.20 -3.52
C MET A 41 12.77 -1.14 -2.81
N ILE A 42 12.44 -1.20 -1.50
CA ILE A 42 12.60 -2.42 -0.71
C ILE A 42 11.66 -3.53 -1.21
N PRO A 43 10.33 -3.30 -1.35
CA PRO A 43 9.43 -4.31 -1.91
C PRO A 43 9.86 -4.84 -3.29
N LEU A 44 10.26 -3.95 -4.21
CA LEU A 44 10.69 -4.34 -5.56
C LEU A 44 11.96 -5.18 -5.53
N PHE A 45 12.95 -4.79 -4.74
CA PHE A 45 14.19 -5.55 -4.58
C PHE A 45 13.93 -6.94 -3.99
N THR A 46 13.11 -7.04 -2.94
CA THR A 46 12.76 -8.33 -2.33
C THR A 46 11.98 -9.22 -3.31
N MET A 47 11.06 -8.66 -4.10
CA MET A 47 10.34 -9.41 -5.13
C MET A 47 11.30 -9.94 -6.21
N ALA A 48 12.25 -9.11 -6.68
CA ALA A 48 13.26 -9.57 -7.64
C ALA A 48 14.09 -10.74 -7.08
N TRP A 49 14.46 -10.68 -5.80
CA TRP A 49 15.16 -11.78 -5.15
C TRP A 49 14.31 -13.06 -5.03
N SER A 50 13.01 -12.91 -4.80
CA SER A 50 12.08 -14.04 -4.74
C SER A 50 11.92 -14.78 -6.08
N LEU A 51 12.07 -14.08 -7.23
CA LEU A 51 12.05 -14.72 -8.55
C LEU A 51 13.23 -15.69 -8.71
N PHE A 52 14.41 -15.29 -8.27
CA PHE A 52 15.58 -16.16 -8.32
C PHE A 52 15.33 -17.46 -7.56
N THR A 53 14.78 -17.37 -6.34
CA THR A 53 14.46 -18.53 -5.52
C THR A 53 13.24 -19.33 -6.02
N LEU A 54 12.39 -18.76 -6.88
CA LEU A 54 11.27 -19.45 -7.54
C LEU A 54 11.69 -20.22 -8.79
N VAL A 55 12.67 -19.72 -9.54
CA VAL A 55 13.16 -20.37 -10.77
C VAL A 55 14.01 -21.60 -10.46
N CYS A 56 14.83 -21.57 -9.40
CA CYS A 56 15.67 -22.71 -9.01
C CYS A 56 14.87 -24.02 -8.81
N PRO A 57 13.75 -24.06 -8.05
CA PRO A 57 12.86 -25.21 -7.95
C PRO A 57 12.46 -25.82 -9.29
N ILE A 58 12.15 -25.01 -10.30
CA ILE A 58 11.74 -25.49 -11.63
C ILE A 58 12.88 -26.30 -12.25
N LEU A 59 14.11 -25.77 -12.21
CA LEU A 59 15.29 -26.45 -12.75
C LEU A 59 15.60 -27.75 -11.99
N LEU A 60 15.46 -27.74 -10.66
CA LEU A 60 15.69 -28.92 -9.83
C LEU A 60 14.64 -30.02 -10.11
N LEU A 61 13.37 -29.64 -10.26
CA LEU A 61 12.29 -30.57 -10.58
C LEU A 61 12.42 -31.16 -11.98
N ILE A 62 12.76 -30.34 -12.99
CA ILE A 62 12.96 -30.81 -14.37
C ILE A 62 14.20 -31.70 -14.47
N SER A 63 15.29 -31.35 -13.79
CA SER A 63 16.53 -32.14 -13.82
C SER A 63 16.43 -33.45 -13.04
N GLY A 64 15.45 -33.57 -12.14
CA GLY A 64 15.33 -34.69 -11.20
C GLY A 64 16.47 -34.77 -10.18
N LYS A 65 17.39 -33.80 -10.16
CA LYS A 65 18.55 -33.76 -9.25
C LYS A 65 18.28 -32.79 -8.10
N TYR A 66 18.78 -33.14 -6.92
CA TYR A 66 18.69 -32.32 -5.70
C TYR A 66 17.26 -31.89 -5.35
N THR A 67 16.26 -32.73 -5.64
CA THR A 67 14.84 -32.44 -5.38
C THR A 67 14.53 -32.24 -3.88
N HIS A 68 15.33 -32.82 -2.99
CA HIS A 68 15.26 -32.57 -1.54
C HIS A 68 15.53 -31.10 -1.15
N LEU A 69 16.14 -30.29 -2.02
CA LEU A 69 16.35 -28.85 -1.79
C LEU A 69 15.14 -27.99 -2.18
N VAL A 70 14.22 -28.52 -2.99
CA VAL A 70 13.06 -27.77 -3.50
C VAL A 70 12.23 -27.13 -2.38
N PRO A 71 11.90 -27.83 -1.28
CA PRO A 71 11.13 -27.22 -0.18
C PRO A 71 11.81 -25.99 0.44
N TRP A 72 13.13 -25.98 0.52
CA TRP A 72 13.89 -24.88 1.10
C TRP A 72 13.90 -23.63 0.20
N PHE A 73 14.01 -23.82 -1.11
CA PHE A 73 13.89 -22.72 -2.07
C PHE A 73 12.46 -22.14 -2.10
N LEU A 74 11.43 -23.00 -1.98
CA LEU A 74 10.05 -22.56 -1.86
C LEU A 74 9.80 -21.78 -0.56
N LEU A 75 10.30 -22.27 0.57
CA LEU A 75 10.26 -21.54 1.84
C LEU A 75 10.90 -20.16 1.73
N ALA A 76 12.11 -20.07 1.19
CA ALA A 76 12.81 -18.80 1.00
C ALA A 76 11.99 -17.83 0.12
N SER A 77 11.41 -18.33 -0.98
CA SER A 77 10.56 -17.53 -1.87
C SER A 77 9.32 -17.00 -1.16
N ILE A 78 8.62 -17.85 -0.41
CA ILE A 78 7.41 -17.46 0.33
C ILE A 78 7.72 -16.41 1.40
N LEU A 79 8.84 -16.57 2.11
CA LEU A 79 9.29 -15.59 3.12
C LEU A 79 9.68 -14.25 2.50
N LEU A 80 10.41 -14.25 1.39
CA LEU A 80 10.75 -13.04 0.65
C LEU A 80 9.49 -12.32 0.16
N LEU A 81 8.55 -13.05 -0.42
CA LEU A 81 7.26 -12.49 -0.85
C LEU A 81 6.44 -11.96 0.34
N GLY A 82 6.47 -12.64 1.48
CA GLY A 82 5.86 -12.16 2.73
C GLY A 82 6.49 -10.86 3.21
N PHE A 83 7.83 -10.76 3.16
CA PHE A 83 8.55 -9.54 3.51
C PHE A 83 8.25 -8.38 2.55
N ALA A 84 8.17 -8.66 1.24
CA ALA A 84 7.80 -7.65 0.24
C ALA A 84 6.40 -7.10 0.50
N LEU A 85 5.43 -7.98 0.80
CA LEU A 85 4.07 -7.58 1.15
C LEU A 85 4.06 -6.75 2.44
N PHE A 86 4.75 -7.21 3.48
CA PHE A 86 4.85 -6.52 4.76
C PHE A 86 5.45 -5.12 4.60
N SER A 87 6.55 -5.01 3.87
CA SER A 87 7.18 -3.72 3.56
C SER A 87 6.27 -2.80 2.76
N THR A 88 5.46 -3.34 1.84
CA THR A 88 4.46 -2.52 1.11
C THR A 88 3.38 -1.99 2.07
N MET A 89 2.89 -2.84 2.99
CA MET A 89 1.87 -2.46 3.98
C MET A 89 2.38 -1.47 5.03
N SER A 90 3.65 -1.55 5.43
CA SER A 90 4.21 -0.60 6.40
C SER A 90 4.25 0.82 5.85
N HIS A 91 4.38 0.96 4.53
CA HIS A 91 4.33 2.26 3.85
C HIS A 91 2.90 2.69 3.49
N ARG A 92 2.02 1.75 3.15
CA ARG A 92 0.62 2.02 2.74
C ARG A 92 -0.36 1.25 3.60
N ARG A 93 -0.86 1.90 4.66
CA ARG A 93 -1.78 1.28 5.62
C ARG A 93 -3.13 0.95 4.99
N VAL A 94 -3.54 1.66 3.93
CA VAL A 94 -4.79 1.39 3.21
C VAL A 94 -4.82 -0.01 2.60
N LEU A 95 -3.66 -0.60 2.28
CA LEU A 95 -3.57 -1.93 1.67
C LEU A 95 -4.08 -3.05 2.59
N ILE A 96 -4.14 -2.83 3.91
CA ILE A 96 -4.72 -3.80 4.86
C ILE A 96 -6.19 -4.08 4.52
N LEU A 97 -6.90 -3.11 3.94
CA LEU A 97 -8.32 -3.24 3.57
C LEU A 97 -8.49 -3.90 2.18
N HIS A 98 -7.41 -4.07 1.42
CA HIS A 98 -7.46 -4.61 0.07
C HIS A 98 -7.60 -6.15 0.10
N ARG A 99 -8.68 -6.68 -0.48
CA ARG A 99 -8.98 -8.13 -0.48
C ARG A 99 -7.84 -8.99 -1.04
N GLY A 100 -7.07 -8.45 -1.99
CA GLY A 100 -5.89 -9.13 -2.54
C GLY A 100 -4.83 -9.42 -1.49
N VAL A 101 -4.61 -8.52 -0.52
CA VAL A 101 -3.61 -8.71 0.55
C VAL A 101 -4.00 -9.89 1.45
N HIS A 102 -5.28 -10.00 1.82
CA HIS A 102 -5.77 -11.14 2.59
C HIS A 102 -5.64 -12.47 1.82
N LEU A 103 -5.89 -12.46 0.52
CA LEU A 103 -5.69 -13.63 -0.33
C LEU A 103 -4.20 -14.02 -0.39
N ILE A 104 -3.28 -13.06 -0.50
CA ILE A 104 -1.83 -13.34 -0.42
C ILE A 104 -1.49 -13.97 0.94
N GLY A 105 -2.02 -13.45 2.04
CA GLY A 105 -1.82 -14.02 3.37
C GLY A 105 -2.26 -15.49 3.46
N LEU A 106 -3.42 -15.82 2.87
CA LEU A 106 -3.89 -17.20 2.78
C LEU A 106 -2.96 -18.07 1.92
N LEU A 107 -2.52 -17.57 0.76
CA LEU A 107 -1.58 -18.27 -0.11
C LEU A 107 -0.23 -18.52 0.57
N ILE A 108 0.27 -17.60 1.40
CA ILE A 108 1.48 -17.79 2.21
C ILE A 108 1.29 -18.98 3.15
N ILE A 109 0.22 -18.99 3.94
CA ILE A 109 -0.03 -20.05 4.92
C ILE A 109 -0.19 -21.40 4.22
N THR A 110 -1.01 -21.45 3.17
CA THR A 110 -1.22 -22.68 2.39
C THR A 110 0.07 -23.15 1.73
N GLY A 111 0.87 -22.25 1.15
CA GLY A 111 2.15 -22.56 0.54
C GLY A 111 3.15 -23.13 1.55
N LEU A 112 3.27 -22.53 2.74
CA LEU A 112 4.15 -23.01 3.81
C LEU A 112 3.78 -24.42 4.26
N ILE A 113 2.49 -24.69 4.46
CA ILE A 113 2.02 -26.01 4.89
C ILE A 113 2.30 -27.05 3.81
N LEU A 114 1.90 -26.79 2.56
CA LEU A 114 2.01 -27.77 1.47
C LEU A 114 3.46 -28.05 1.05
N THR A 115 4.39 -27.13 1.29
CA THR A 115 5.81 -27.27 0.92
C THR A 115 6.51 -28.43 1.65
N PHE A 116 6.06 -28.77 2.86
CA PHE A 116 6.69 -29.80 3.71
C PHE A 116 5.86 -31.08 3.87
N ILE A 117 4.78 -31.24 3.10
CA ILE A 117 4.00 -32.47 3.10
C ILE A 117 4.54 -33.39 2.01
N ASP A 118 5.18 -34.50 2.41
CA ASP A 118 5.82 -35.44 1.49
C ASP A 118 4.85 -36.10 0.49
N SER A 119 3.56 -36.21 0.83
CA SER A 119 2.53 -36.76 -0.05
C SER A 119 2.07 -35.79 -1.15
N VAL A 120 2.45 -34.51 -1.06
CA VAL A 120 2.05 -33.47 -2.00
C VAL A 120 3.15 -33.26 -3.03
N SER A 121 2.77 -33.27 -4.31
CA SER A 121 3.71 -32.96 -5.39
C SER A 121 4.25 -31.53 -5.24
N SER A 122 5.57 -31.36 -5.29
CA SER A 122 6.23 -30.04 -5.16
C SER A 122 5.82 -29.03 -6.24
N TRP A 123 5.21 -29.47 -7.34
CA TRP A 123 4.60 -28.60 -8.35
C TRP A 123 3.43 -27.78 -7.80
N ILE A 124 2.70 -28.30 -6.81
CA ILE A 124 1.55 -27.62 -6.19
C ILE A 124 2.00 -26.38 -5.38
N PRO A 125 2.86 -26.49 -4.36
CA PRO A 125 3.33 -25.32 -3.62
C PRO A 125 4.13 -24.36 -4.51
N LEU A 126 4.83 -24.86 -5.54
CA LEU A 126 5.47 -24.02 -6.55
C LEU A 126 4.44 -23.18 -7.34
N GLY A 127 3.35 -23.77 -7.80
CA GLY A 127 2.26 -23.05 -8.47
C GLY A 127 1.63 -21.98 -7.56
N ILE A 128 1.42 -22.31 -6.29
CA ILE A 128 0.92 -21.36 -5.27
C ILE A 128 1.88 -20.18 -5.12
N ALA A 129 3.19 -20.44 -5.03
CA ALA A 129 4.19 -19.40 -4.87
C ALA A 129 4.28 -18.47 -6.11
N TRP A 130 4.04 -18.98 -7.32
CA TRP A 130 3.92 -18.18 -8.54
C TRP A 130 2.66 -17.31 -8.57
N ILE A 131 1.52 -17.85 -8.14
CA ILE A 131 0.28 -17.07 -7.98
C ILE A 131 0.49 -15.96 -6.95
N GLN A 132 1.13 -16.30 -5.82
CA GLN A 132 1.49 -15.35 -4.77
C GLN A 132 2.39 -14.23 -5.32
N PHE A 133 3.46 -14.57 -6.06
CA PHE A 133 4.34 -13.58 -6.70
C PHE A 133 3.54 -12.63 -7.60
N SER A 134 2.71 -13.17 -8.48
CA SER A 134 1.95 -12.39 -9.46
C SER A 134 0.98 -11.42 -8.79
N LEU A 135 0.31 -11.86 -7.72
CA LEU A 135 -0.63 -11.04 -6.97
C LEU A 135 0.09 -9.94 -6.17
N THR A 136 1.20 -10.26 -5.52
CA THR A 136 2.05 -9.28 -4.81
C THR A 136 2.58 -8.24 -5.78
N TYR A 137 3.09 -8.65 -6.94
CA TYR A 137 3.56 -7.75 -7.99
C TYR A 137 2.45 -6.85 -8.52
N HIS A 138 1.25 -7.39 -8.75
CA HIS A 138 0.12 -6.59 -9.22
C HIS A 138 -0.27 -5.48 -8.23
N ILE A 139 -0.32 -5.81 -6.93
CA ILE A 139 -0.62 -4.83 -5.87
C ILE A 139 0.49 -3.78 -5.81
N ALA A 140 1.75 -4.22 -5.76
CA ALA A 140 2.90 -3.31 -5.71
C ALA A 140 2.94 -2.39 -6.93
N ASN A 141 2.71 -2.91 -8.13
CA ASN A 141 2.72 -2.13 -9.36
C ASN A 141 1.62 -1.06 -9.37
N ARG A 142 0.41 -1.37 -8.87
CA ARG A 142 -0.64 -0.35 -8.74
C ARG A 142 -0.28 0.71 -7.72
N THR A 143 0.29 0.32 -6.59
CA THR A 143 0.78 1.27 -5.58
C THR A 143 1.90 2.16 -6.11
N SER A 144 2.81 1.64 -6.94
CA SER A 144 3.89 2.45 -7.55
C SER A 144 3.42 3.31 -8.72
N ALA A 145 2.34 2.92 -9.41
CA ALA A 145 1.79 3.66 -10.54
C ALA A 145 0.89 4.85 -10.13
N GLY A 146 0.94 5.30 -8.87
CA GLY A 146 0.22 6.49 -8.39
C GLY A 146 -1.26 6.27 -8.06
N PHE A 147 -1.77 5.03 -8.12
CA PHE A 147 -3.16 4.72 -7.72
C PHE A 147 -3.39 4.85 -6.20
N GLY A 148 -2.32 5.00 -5.42
CA GLY A 148 -2.35 5.33 -4.00
C GLY A 148 -1.79 6.72 -3.80
N VAL A 149 -2.61 7.67 -3.37
CA VAL A 149 -2.17 9.01 -2.97
C VAL A 149 -2.28 9.11 -1.46
N GLN A 150 -1.21 9.57 -0.83
CA GLN A 150 -1.20 9.87 0.60
C GLN A 150 -1.13 11.38 0.79
N PHE A 151 -2.11 11.92 1.50
CA PHE A 151 -2.13 13.30 1.91
C PHE A 151 -1.92 13.39 3.41
N ARG A 152 -1.34 14.50 3.88
CA ARG A 152 -1.20 14.85 5.28
C ARG A 152 -1.75 16.25 5.54
N HIS A 153 -2.38 16.43 6.69
CA HIS A 153 -2.91 17.69 7.17
C HIS A 153 -2.45 17.88 8.62
N GLU A 154 -1.96 19.07 8.96
CA GLU A 154 -1.64 19.39 10.34
C GLU A 154 -2.96 19.47 11.12
N TRP A 155 -3.10 18.69 12.20
CA TRP A 155 -4.37 18.56 12.89
C TRP A 155 -4.19 18.68 14.40
N ASN A 156 -5.08 19.44 15.05
CA ASN A 156 -5.05 19.60 16.49
C ASN A 156 -5.54 18.30 17.16
N PRO A 157 -4.70 17.60 17.96
CA PRO A 157 -5.08 16.32 18.55
C PRO A 157 -6.18 16.43 19.63
N LYS A 158 -6.48 17.65 20.09
CA LYS A 158 -7.60 17.93 21.00
C LYS A 158 -8.93 18.09 20.27
N ALA A 159 -8.91 18.37 18.97
CA ALA A 159 -10.11 18.45 18.16
C ALA A 159 -10.70 17.04 17.93
N ILE A 160 -12.01 16.98 17.74
CA ILE A 160 -12.70 15.74 17.37
C ILE A 160 -12.65 15.64 15.85
N LEU A 161 -12.40 14.45 15.31
CA LEU A 161 -12.45 14.23 13.87
C LEU A 161 -13.90 14.37 13.40
N GLU A 162 -14.20 15.50 12.75
CA GLU A 162 -15.49 15.76 12.14
C GLU A 162 -15.39 15.72 10.61
N ILE A 163 -16.06 14.74 10.03
CA ILE A 163 -16.17 14.60 8.58
C ILE A 163 -17.44 15.30 8.12
N SER A 164 -17.36 16.05 7.01
CA SER A 164 -18.51 16.73 6.44
C SER A 164 -19.73 15.82 6.30
N PRO A 165 -20.95 16.30 6.61
CA PRO A 165 -22.18 15.50 6.50
C PRO A 165 -22.40 14.97 5.08
N VAL A 166 -21.86 15.62 4.05
CA VAL A 166 -21.93 15.18 2.65
C VAL A 166 -21.09 13.91 2.42
N GLN A 167 -19.93 13.81 3.08
CA GLN A 167 -19.02 12.68 2.96
C GLN A 167 -19.19 11.63 4.06
N ARG A 168 -19.82 11.97 5.19
CA ARG A 168 -19.98 11.12 6.38
C ARG A 168 -20.64 9.77 6.09
N ASN A 169 -21.56 9.71 5.14
CA ASN A 169 -22.21 8.44 4.76
C ASN A 169 -21.28 7.48 4.01
N GLN A 170 -20.14 7.96 3.50
CA GLN A 170 -19.16 7.15 2.77
C GLN A 170 -18.02 6.66 3.68
N TRP A 171 -17.72 7.42 4.73
CA TRP A 171 -16.68 7.12 5.70
C TRP A 171 -17.23 6.42 6.94
N HIS A 172 -16.69 5.25 7.26
CA HIS A 172 -16.96 4.58 8.51
C HIS A 172 -15.93 5.03 9.55
N ILE A 173 -16.39 5.83 10.53
CA ILE A 173 -15.56 6.39 11.59
C ILE A 173 -15.41 5.34 12.70
N LEU A 174 -14.17 4.94 12.97
CA LEU A 174 -13.82 3.97 14.02
C LEU A 174 -13.45 4.68 15.32
N ASN A 175 -12.72 5.80 15.22
CA ASN A 175 -12.32 6.60 16.35
C ASN A 175 -12.29 8.07 15.96
N THR A 176 -12.90 8.91 16.80
CA THR A 176 -12.96 10.35 16.59
C THR A 176 -11.85 11.10 17.32
N ARG A 177 -11.14 10.46 18.26
CA ARG A 177 -9.99 11.05 18.96
C ARG A 177 -8.69 10.69 18.25
N ALA A 178 -7.71 11.59 18.36
CA ALA A 178 -6.37 11.37 17.82
C ALA A 178 -5.77 10.06 18.31
N SER A 179 -5.39 9.22 17.35
CA SER A 179 -4.87 7.88 17.59
C SER A 179 -3.87 7.53 16.50
N ASN A 180 -2.80 6.82 16.90
CA ASN A 180 -1.84 6.20 15.98
C ASN A 180 -2.44 5.05 15.15
N GLY A 181 -3.63 4.58 15.52
CA GLY A 181 -4.40 3.57 14.80
C GLY A 181 -5.30 4.16 13.71
N LEU A 182 -6.07 3.28 13.05
CA LEU A 182 -7.06 3.70 12.06
C LEU A 182 -8.19 4.50 12.74
N MET A 183 -8.46 5.69 12.21
CA MET A 183 -9.50 6.60 12.72
C MET A 183 -10.77 6.54 11.87
N ALA A 184 -10.64 6.50 10.55
CA ALA A 184 -11.75 6.32 9.63
C ALA A 184 -11.36 5.48 8.42
N ILE A 185 -12.32 4.76 7.86
CA ILE A 185 -12.15 3.95 6.66
C ILE A 185 -13.19 4.30 5.61
N LEU A 186 -12.77 4.37 4.36
CA LEU A 186 -13.64 4.53 3.20
C LEU A 186 -13.64 3.23 2.42
N ARG A 187 -14.83 2.72 2.11
CA ARG A 187 -14.99 1.57 1.22
C ARG A 187 -16.12 1.84 0.25
N LYS A 188 -15.74 2.22 -0.97
CA LYS A 188 -16.64 2.41 -2.10
C LYS A 188 -16.21 1.49 -3.23
N LYS A 189 -17.10 1.23 -4.19
CA LYS A 189 -16.77 0.41 -5.36
C LYS A 189 -15.54 1.03 -6.06
N ASP A 190 -14.44 0.27 -6.14
CA ASP A 190 -13.13 0.68 -6.69
C ASP A 190 -12.36 1.78 -5.93
N THR A 191 -12.80 2.19 -4.74
CA THR A 191 -12.08 3.16 -3.88
C THR A 191 -11.97 2.64 -2.45
N ILE A 192 -10.76 2.65 -1.92
CA ILE A 192 -10.48 2.33 -0.52
C ILE A 192 -9.72 3.51 0.07
N GLY A 193 -10.08 3.96 1.26
CA GLY A 193 -9.36 5.02 1.95
C GLY A 193 -9.19 4.70 3.43
N ALA A 194 -8.13 5.21 4.02
CA ALA A 194 -7.86 5.10 5.44
C ALA A 194 -7.35 6.44 5.97
N MET A 195 -7.88 6.85 7.12
CA MET A 195 -7.39 8.00 7.88
C MET A 195 -6.73 7.53 9.17
N TYR A 196 -5.61 8.15 9.54
CA TYR A 196 -4.91 7.91 10.80
C TYR A 196 -4.10 9.15 11.20
N CYS A 197 -3.90 9.40 12.50
CA CYS A 197 -2.95 10.42 12.95
C CYS A 197 -1.58 9.78 13.22
N THR A 198 -0.51 10.54 13.00
CA THR A 198 0.81 10.27 13.57
C THR A 198 1.23 11.46 14.42
N PHE A 199 1.64 11.18 15.65
CA PHE A 199 2.27 12.18 16.52
C PHE A 199 3.76 12.29 16.15
N GLU A 200 4.16 13.45 15.64
CA GLU A 200 5.55 13.83 15.42
C GLU A 200 5.99 14.83 16.50
N GLU A 201 7.29 15.13 16.56
CA GLU A 201 7.86 16.03 17.60
C GLU A 201 7.22 17.44 17.58
N ASP A 202 6.75 17.88 16.40
CA ASP A 202 6.18 19.21 16.18
C ASP A 202 4.63 19.26 16.17
N GLY A 203 3.93 18.12 16.28
CA GLY A 203 2.45 18.12 16.22
C GLY A 203 1.80 16.77 15.88
N CYS A 204 0.47 16.76 15.69
CA CYS A 204 -0.25 15.61 15.11
C CYS A 204 -0.51 15.88 13.63
N TRP A 205 -0.13 14.92 12.79
CA TRP A 205 -0.42 14.93 11.36
C TRP A 205 -1.51 13.92 11.07
N LEU A 206 -2.64 14.39 10.54
CA LEU A 206 -3.68 13.53 10.01
C LEU A 206 -3.30 13.08 8.61
N HIS A 207 -3.06 11.79 8.45
CA HIS A 207 -2.81 11.16 7.17
C HIS A 207 -4.09 10.61 6.58
N LEU A 208 -4.22 10.79 5.26
CA LEU A 208 -5.27 10.25 4.42
C LEU A 208 -4.60 9.43 3.32
N ASP A 209 -4.71 8.11 3.40
CA ASP A 209 -4.17 7.17 2.42
C ASP A 209 -5.33 6.62 1.58
N VAL A 210 -5.39 7.02 0.31
CA VAL A 210 -6.50 6.67 -0.59
C VAL A 210 -5.98 5.90 -1.78
N PHE A 211 -6.58 4.74 -1.99
CA PHE A 211 -6.40 3.90 -3.16
C PHE A 211 -7.62 4.00 -4.07
N CYS A 212 -7.49 4.73 -5.19
CA CYS A 212 -8.58 5.00 -6.13
C CYS A 212 -8.09 4.89 -7.57
N LYS A 213 -8.96 4.45 -8.48
CA LYS A 213 -8.69 4.49 -9.94
C LYS A 213 -8.93 5.87 -10.55
N ASP A 214 -9.84 6.63 -9.94
CA ASP A 214 -10.27 7.94 -10.40
C ASP A 214 -9.75 9.05 -9.47
N PHE A 215 -9.88 10.30 -9.90
CA PHE A 215 -9.52 11.47 -9.09
C PHE A 215 -10.28 11.47 -7.75
N PHE A 216 -9.55 11.66 -6.66
CA PHE A 216 -10.11 11.75 -5.31
C PHE A 216 -10.25 13.21 -4.88
N ASP A 217 -11.49 13.65 -4.65
CA ASP A 217 -11.78 15.02 -4.23
C ASP A 217 -11.59 15.19 -2.72
N LEU A 218 -10.64 16.06 -2.36
CA LEU A 218 -10.31 16.41 -0.97
C LEU A 218 -11.23 17.48 -0.37
N ASN A 219 -12.08 18.11 -1.19
CA ASN A 219 -12.89 19.24 -0.75
C ASN A 219 -13.89 18.85 0.34
N GLY A 220 -13.84 19.60 1.44
CA GLY A 220 -14.76 19.45 2.57
C GLY A 220 -14.67 18.11 3.28
N ILE A 221 -13.51 17.44 3.26
CA ILE A 221 -13.32 16.20 4.04
C ILE A 221 -13.39 16.48 5.54
N LEU A 222 -12.66 17.50 6.01
CA LEU A 222 -12.65 17.94 7.40
C LEU A 222 -13.56 19.14 7.59
N ILE A 223 -14.31 19.15 8.69
CA ILE A 223 -14.84 20.37 9.27
C ILE A 223 -13.91 20.70 10.44
N GLU A 224 -13.17 21.79 10.32
CA GLU A 224 -12.46 22.38 11.45
C GLU A 224 -13.28 23.60 11.90
N GLU A 225 -13.72 23.59 13.16
CA GLU A 225 -14.23 24.82 13.78
C GLU A 225 -13.03 25.75 14.01
N GLU A 226 -13.08 26.96 13.43
CA GLU A 226 -12.12 28.05 13.72
C GLU A 226 -12.10 28.43 15.20
#